data_AF-A0A2A9D1T6-F1
#
_entry.id   AF-A0A2A9D1T6-F1
#
_cell.length_a   1.000
_cell.length_b   1.000
_cell.length_c   1.000
_cell.angle_alpha   90.00
_cell.angle_beta   90.00
_cell.angle_gamma   90.00
#
_symmetry.space_group_name_H-M   'P 1'
#
loop_
_entity.id
_entity.type
_entity.pdbx_description
1 polymer ?
#
loop_
_entity_poly.entity_id
_entity_poly.type
_entity_poly.pdbx_seq_one_letter_code
_entity_poly.pdbx_strand_id
1 'polypeptide(L)'
;MSVDAGRRRTRRVVIGTVGAFVLTGAVGLAIADNTSGPDLGPPASAQVSAPASLGDPAAAEESQSTGVSGDLEREPGAPLPTSAAGNVVKRIGESAMLLDASGAGSAAFQITLHEATAVASCPGRLGSDITPESGAFLVLDVSAEMDAEIEGSLADVATADILLPLGADAFVPYDPEGAPMADSASASAWSCYEDSDLLPPFIGPGESYRGLVVLDALDAASVAYQPGGAEGWEWSLPG
;
A
#
# COMPACT_ATOMS: atom_id res chain seq x y z
N MET A 1 1.11 56.82 -24.48
CA MET A 1 1.08 56.26 -25.85
C MET A 1 2.39 55.54 -26.09
N SER A 2 2.28 54.24 -26.39
CA SER A 2 3.18 53.39 -27.18
C SER A 2 3.65 52.12 -26.48
N VAL A 3 2.99 51.07 -26.96
CA VAL A 3 3.23 49.64 -26.85
C VAL A 3 4.39 49.27 -27.76
N ASP A 4 5.28 48.37 -27.33
CA ASP A 4 6.11 47.54 -28.20
C ASP A 4 6.82 46.48 -27.34
N ALA A 5 7.05 45.23 -27.74
CA ALA A 5 6.32 44.24 -28.50
C ALA A 5 7.05 42.91 -28.21
N GLY A 6 6.37 41.81 -28.49
CA GLY A 6 6.75 40.47 -28.06
C GLY A 6 8.07 39.95 -28.65
N ARG A 7 8.68 39.02 -27.90
CA ARG A 7 9.62 38.05 -28.46
C ARG A 7 9.22 36.65 -28.02
N ARG A 8 8.26 36.07 -28.73
CA ARG A 8 7.93 34.64 -28.66
C ARG A 8 9.11 33.85 -29.22
N ARG A 9 9.77 33.04 -28.38
CA ARG A 9 10.74 32.04 -28.84
C ARG A 9 10.00 30.75 -29.18
N THR A 10 9.81 30.50 -30.47
CA THR A 10 9.37 29.23 -31.03
C THR A 10 10.48 28.19 -30.85
N ARG A 11 10.27 27.20 -29.97
CA ARG A 11 11.09 25.97 -29.96
C ARG A 11 10.55 25.04 -31.04
N ARG A 12 11.38 24.81 -32.06
CA ARG A 12 11.16 23.77 -33.07
C ARG A 12 11.48 22.42 -32.43
N VAL A 13 10.48 21.54 -32.35
CA VAL A 13 10.69 20.13 -32.02
C VAL A 13 11.02 19.40 -33.33
N VAL A 14 12.21 18.80 -33.36
CA VAL A 14 12.66 17.93 -34.45
C VAL A 14 12.07 16.55 -34.20
N ILE A 15 11.20 16.09 -35.09
CA ILE A 15 10.67 14.73 -35.10
C ILE A 15 11.74 13.83 -35.75
N GLY A 16 12.34 12.97 -34.93
CA GLY A 16 13.27 11.93 -35.38
C GLY A 16 12.52 10.62 -35.63
N THR A 17 12.33 10.28 -36.90
CA THR A 17 11.78 9.01 -37.38
C THR A 17 12.91 7.99 -37.51
N VAL A 18 12.88 6.92 -36.72
CA VAL A 18 13.66 5.68 -36.90
C VAL A 18 12.81 4.57 -36.29
N GLY A 19 12.56 3.40 -36.86
CA GLY A 19 12.98 2.75 -38.09
C GLY A 19 12.32 1.38 -38.05
N ALA A 20 11.80 0.93 -39.19
CA ALA A 20 11.13 -0.36 -39.32
C ALA A 20 12.09 -1.53 -39.05
N PHE A 21 11.65 -2.51 -38.26
CA PHE A 21 12.18 -3.88 -38.31
C PHE A 21 11.04 -4.83 -38.60
N VAL A 22 11.04 -5.32 -39.85
CA VAL A 22 10.29 -6.48 -40.31
C VAL A 22 11.15 -7.69 -40.01
N LEU A 23 10.62 -8.67 -39.27
CA LEU A 23 11.13 -10.04 -39.30
C LEU A 23 9.96 -11.00 -39.40
N THR A 24 10.02 -11.75 -40.50
CA THR A 24 9.04 -12.70 -41.01
C THR A 24 9.45 -14.11 -40.61
N GLY A 25 8.46 -14.95 -40.30
CA GLY A 25 8.55 -16.41 -40.36
C GLY A 25 8.51 -17.09 -38.99
N ALA A 26 7.93 -18.28 -38.82
CA ALA A 26 7.09 -19.11 -39.66
C ALA A 26 6.50 -20.21 -38.75
N VAL A 27 5.28 -20.64 -39.07
CA VAL A 27 4.78 -22.03 -39.09
C VAL A 27 5.14 -22.97 -37.92
N GLY A 28 4.10 -23.46 -37.24
CA GLY A 28 4.18 -24.68 -36.43
C GLY A 28 2.85 -25.07 -35.78
N LEU A 29 1.94 -25.66 -36.57
CA LEU A 29 0.75 -26.35 -36.08
C LEU A 29 1.18 -27.71 -35.52
N ALA A 30 0.86 -28.02 -34.26
CA ALA A 30 0.87 -29.38 -33.74
C ALA A 30 -0.25 -29.57 -32.69
N ILE A 31 -1.27 -30.25 -33.15
CA ILE A 31 -2.33 -30.94 -32.41
C ILE A 31 -1.73 -32.14 -31.69
N ALA A 32 -2.01 -32.29 -30.40
CA ALA A 32 -1.94 -33.58 -29.70
C ALA A 32 -3.02 -33.62 -28.62
N ASP A 33 -4.13 -34.27 -28.96
CA ASP A 33 -5.02 -34.93 -28.02
C ASP A 33 -4.21 -35.89 -27.13
N ASN A 34 -4.45 -35.86 -25.82
CA ASN A 34 -4.38 -37.10 -25.06
C ASN A 34 -5.43 -37.14 -23.96
N THR A 35 -6.53 -37.76 -24.33
CA THR A 35 -7.51 -38.47 -23.52
C THR A 35 -6.84 -39.31 -22.43
N SER A 36 -7.29 -39.20 -21.18
CA SER A 36 -7.71 -40.33 -20.33
C SER A 36 -8.08 -39.84 -18.93
N GLY A 37 -9.32 -40.15 -18.55
CA GLY A 37 -9.92 -39.82 -17.27
C GLY A 37 -9.53 -40.76 -16.11
N PRO A 38 -10.33 -40.74 -15.02
CA PRO A 38 -9.87 -40.93 -13.64
C PRO A 38 -10.14 -42.33 -13.08
N ASP A 39 -9.42 -42.74 -12.02
CA ASP A 39 -9.92 -43.71 -11.02
C ASP A 39 -9.00 -43.75 -9.78
N LEU A 40 -9.39 -43.15 -8.66
CA LEU A 40 -9.99 -43.77 -7.45
C LEU A 40 -9.07 -44.67 -6.60
N GLY A 41 -8.70 -44.15 -5.43
CA GLY A 41 -8.25 -44.88 -4.24
C GLY A 41 -7.45 -43.96 -3.31
N PRO A 42 -8.01 -43.53 -2.16
CA PRO A 42 -8.03 -44.42 -1.01
C PRO A 42 -9.35 -44.33 -0.22
N PRO A 43 -9.72 -45.39 0.53
CA PRO A 43 -9.48 -45.29 1.96
C PRO A 43 -9.21 -46.66 2.63
N ALA A 44 -8.23 -46.71 3.51
CA ALA A 44 -8.12 -47.80 4.49
C ALA A 44 -8.01 -47.21 5.89
N SER A 45 -9.10 -47.41 6.63
CA SER A 45 -9.34 -47.10 8.03
C SER A 45 -8.41 -47.87 8.99
N ALA A 46 -8.07 -47.24 10.12
CA ALA A 46 -8.11 -47.78 11.50
C ALA A 46 -7.43 -46.76 12.43
N GLN A 47 -8.18 -45.99 13.24
CA GLN A 47 -8.50 -46.27 14.65
C GLN A 47 -7.29 -46.48 15.56
N VAL A 48 -7.18 -45.68 16.63
CA VAL A 48 -7.04 -46.14 18.04
C VAL A 48 -6.88 -44.93 19.00
N SER A 49 -7.92 -44.79 19.83
CA SER A 49 -7.93 -44.45 21.27
C SER A 49 -7.29 -43.18 21.85
N ALA A 50 -8.15 -42.35 22.43
CA ALA A 50 -7.88 -41.57 23.64
C ALA A 50 -7.72 -42.51 24.87
N PRO A 51 -7.05 -42.03 25.94
CA PRO A 51 -7.87 -41.68 27.10
C PRO A 51 -7.49 -40.33 27.74
N ALA A 52 -8.50 -39.76 28.40
CA ALA A 52 -8.44 -38.60 29.26
C ALA A 52 -7.44 -38.79 30.42
N SER A 53 -6.76 -37.71 30.79
CA SER A 53 -6.21 -37.54 32.13
C SER A 53 -6.62 -36.19 32.68
N LEU A 54 -7.48 -36.26 33.71
CA LEU A 54 -7.85 -35.18 34.61
C LEU A 54 -6.62 -34.73 35.41
N GLY A 55 -6.43 -33.41 35.52
CA GLY A 55 -5.38 -32.82 36.33
C GLY A 55 -5.54 -31.30 36.42
N ASP A 56 -6.58 -30.85 37.11
CA ASP A 56 -6.59 -29.56 37.81
C ASP A 56 -6.17 -29.86 39.26
N PRO A 57 -5.37 -29.02 39.93
CA PRO A 57 -5.97 -27.82 40.50
C PRO A 57 -5.08 -26.56 40.51
N ALA A 58 -5.78 -25.43 40.36
CA ALA A 58 -5.68 -24.24 41.21
C ALA A 58 -4.52 -23.24 41.01
N ALA A 59 -4.95 -22.04 40.59
CA ALA A 59 -4.68 -20.74 41.19
C ALA A 59 -3.26 -20.17 41.10
N ALA A 60 -3.09 -19.29 40.10
CA ALA A 60 -2.63 -17.93 40.34
C ALA A 60 -3.15 -17.03 39.19
N GLU A 61 -4.20 -16.28 39.48
CA GLU A 61 -4.49 -15.05 38.76
C GLU A 61 -3.33 -14.07 39.02
N GLU A 62 -2.59 -13.74 37.97
CA GLU A 62 -1.87 -12.48 37.95
C GLU A 62 -2.15 -11.81 36.60
N SER A 63 -3.25 -11.05 36.59
CA SER A 63 -3.46 -9.97 35.64
C SER A 63 -2.29 -9.00 35.72
N GLN A 64 -1.32 -9.14 34.82
CA GLN A 64 -0.45 -8.04 34.47
C GLN A 64 -0.93 -7.46 33.14
N SER A 65 -1.93 -6.60 33.29
CA SER A 65 -2.12 -5.46 32.41
C SER A 65 -0.85 -4.62 32.46
N THR A 66 0.02 -4.79 31.48
CA THR A 66 0.94 -3.72 31.08
C THR A 66 0.38 -3.13 29.81
N GLY A 67 -0.59 -2.24 29.99
CA GLY A 67 -0.81 -1.15 29.05
C GLY A 67 0.48 -0.34 28.99
N VAL A 68 1.32 -0.63 28.00
CA VAL A 68 2.33 0.30 27.53
C VAL A 68 1.63 1.20 26.52
N SER A 69 0.89 2.18 27.03
CA SER A 69 0.77 3.48 26.35
C SER A 69 2.14 4.12 26.42
N GLY A 70 3.06 3.61 25.60
CA GLY A 70 4.36 4.17 25.38
C GLY A 70 4.22 5.29 24.36
N ASP A 71 3.60 6.39 24.77
CA ASP A 71 3.91 7.69 24.19
C ASP A 71 5.36 7.99 24.57
N LEU A 72 6.29 7.41 23.81
CA LEU A 72 7.69 7.79 23.87
C LEU A 72 7.77 9.17 23.23
N GLU A 73 7.52 10.17 24.06
CA GLU A 73 7.74 11.58 23.75
C GLU A 73 9.20 11.72 23.29
N ARG A 74 9.37 11.82 21.97
CA ARG A 74 10.67 11.95 21.31
C ARG A 74 11.24 13.32 21.66
N GLU A 75 12.50 13.39 22.08
CA GLU A 75 13.16 14.68 22.29
C GLU A 75 13.09 15.52 21.00
N PRO A 76 12.57 16.76 21.07
CA PRO A 76 12.48 17.64 19.92
C PRO A 76 13.86 17.81 19.26
N GLY A 77 13.95 17.49 17.96
CA GLY A 77 15.16 17.65 17.17
C GLY A 77 16.07 16.42 17.04
N ALA A 78 15.74 15.28 17.66
CA ALA A 78 16.44 14.02 17.39
C ALA A 78 16.11 13.54 15.95
N PRO A 79 17.11 13.21 15.10
CA PRO A 79 16.89 12.73 13.73
C PRO A 79 15.89 11.57 13.71
N LEU A 80 14.89 11.62 12.84
CA LEU A 80 13.90 10.54 12.69
C LEU A 80 14.60 9.26 12.20
N PRO A 81 14.22 8.06 12.70
CA PRO A 81 14.74 6.82 12.14
C PRO A 81 14.30 6.71 10.68
N THR A 82 15.21 6.32 9.80
CA THR A 82 14.92 6.10 8.38
C THR A 82 15.22 4.66 7.99
N SER A 83 14.44 4.10 7.07
CA SER A 83 14.68 2.78 6.49
C SER A 83 15.85 2.81 5.51
N ALA A 84 16.24 1.63 4.98
CA ALA A 84 17.26 1.54 3.94
C ALA A 84 16.85 2.27 2.65
N ALA A 85 15.54 2.39 2.40
CA ALA A 85 14.96 3.12 1.27
C ALA A 85 14.83 4.64 1.55
N GLY A 86 15.27 5.13 2.70
CA GLY A 86 15.21 6.55 3.08
C GLY A 86 13.86 7.00 3.65
N ASN A 87 12.89 6.10 3.80
CA ASN A 87 11.58 6.44 4.37
C ASN A 87 11.68 6.67 5.87
N VAL A 88 10.92 7.63 6.39
CA VAL A 88 10.78 7.83 7.83
C VAL A 88 10.02 6.65 8.44
N VAL A 89 10.65 5.94 9.38
CA VAL A 89 10.06 4.77 10.01
C VAL A 89 9.02 5.18 11.06
N LYS A 90 7.86 4.53 10.99
CA LYS A 90 6.69 4.73 11.84
C LYS A 90 6.22 3.41 12.44
N ARG A 91 5.51 3.48 13.56
CA ARG A 91 4.78 2.33 14.12
C ARG A 91 3.35 2.30 13.61
N ILE A 92 2.75 1.12 13.48
CA ILE A 92 1.31 1.00 13.25
C ILE A 92 0.56 1.77 14.34
N GLY A 93 -0.44 2.56 13.94
CA GLY A 93 -1.17 3.51 14.77
C GLY A 93 -0.48 4.87 14.97
N GLU A 94 0.79 5.02 14.57
CA GLU A 94 1.49 6.31 14.59
C GLU A 94 1.22 7.08 13.29
N SER A 95 0.82 8.33 13.43
CA SER A 95 0.60 9.22 12.30
C SER A 95 1.90 9.72 11.67
N ALA A 96 1.93 9.68 10.35
CA ALA A 96 2.83 10.44 9.50
C ALA A 96 2.21 11.80 9.18
N MET A 97 3.01 12.86 9.22
CA MET A 97 2.53 14.24 9.06
C MET A 97 3.41 14.98 8.07
N LEU A 98 2.77 15.66 7.14
CA LEU A 98 3.37 16.73 6.35
C LEU A 98 2.99 18.05 7.01
N LEU A 99 4.00 18.83 7.42
CA LEU A 99 3.76 20.13 8.05
C LEU A 99 3.49 21.20 7.00
N ASP A 100 2.73 22.21 7.38
CA ASP A 100 2.54 23.38 6.54
C ASP A 100 3.85 24.15 6.32
N ALA A 101 3.93 24.92 5.23
CA ALA A 101 5.11 25.74 4.95
C ALA A 101 5.26 26.92 5.93
N SER A 102 4.19 27.24 6.68
CA SER A 102 4.19 28.33 7.67
C SER A 102 4.93 27.96 8.96
N GLY A 103 5.11 26.65 9.21
CA GLY A 103 5.76 26.14 10.41
C GLY A 103 4.97 26.40 11.69
N ALA A 104 3.67 26.71 11.57
CA ALA A 104 2.80 27.09 12.69
C ALA A 104 2.40 25.90 13.58
N GLY A 105 2.83 24.68 13.23
CA GLY A 105 2.73 23.50 14.07
C GLY A 105 1.48 22.63 13.84
N SER A 106 0.60 22.99 12.91
CA SER A 106 -0.44 22.10 12.39
C SER A 106 0.07 21.30 11.19
N ALA A 107 -0.33 20.03 11.10
CA ALA A 107 -0.02 19.19 9.95
C ALA A 107 -0.96 19.58 8.80
N ALA A 108 -0.40 19.96 7.65
CA ALA A 108 -1.18 20.17 6.42
C ALA A 108 -1.81 18.86 5.94
N PHE A 109 -1.11 17.75 6.09
CA PHE A 109 -1.64 16.42 5.78
C PHE A 109 -1.19 15.42 6.83
N GLN A 110 -2.07 14.50 7.16
CA GLN A 110 -1.80 13.39 8.06
C GLN A 110 -2.26 12.08 7.45
N ILE A 111 -1.46 11.03 7.60
CA ILE A 111 -1.83 9.65 7.25
C ILE A 111 -1.43 8.70 8.37
N THR A 112 -2.30 7.74 8.68
CA THR A 112 -2.06 6.72 9.72
C THR A 112 -2.43 5.35 9.20
N LEU A 113 -1.51 4.40 9.30
CA LEU A 113 -1.79 2.98 9.12
C LEU A 113 -2.26 2.39 10.45
N HIS A 114 -3.52 1.99 10.55
CA HIS A 114 -4.12 1.44 11.78
C HIS A 114 -3.90 -0.06 11.91
N GLU A 115 -4.00 -0.77 10.79
CA GLU A 115 -3.87 -2.22 10.74
C GLU A 115 -3.39 -2.66 9.35
N ALA A 116 -2.70 -3.78 9.30
CA ALA A 116 -2.28 -4.44 8.08
C ALA A 116 -2.47 -5.94 8.22
N THR A 117 -3.16 -6.56 7.26
CA THR A 117 -3.55 -7.97 7.34
C THR A 117 -3.30 -8.69 6.02
N ALA A 118 -2.63 -9.84 6.08
CA ALA A 118 -2.51 -10.73 4.94
C ALA A 118 -3.77 -11.61 4.81
N VAL A 119 -4.36 -11.66 3.61
CA VAL A 119 -5.55 -12.47 3.32
C VAL A 119 -5.37 -13.28 2.03
N ALA A 120 -5.92 -14.49 1.99
CA ALA A 120 -5.82 -15.36 0.82
C ALA A 120 -6.80 -15.00 -0.31
N SER A 121 -7.85 -14.23 0.01
CA SER A 121 -8.84 -13.70 -0.93
C SER A 121 -9.52 -12.48 -0.31
N CYS A 122 -10.21 -11.72 -1.15
CA CYS A 122 -11.03 -10.58 -0.73
C CYS A 122 -12.43 -10.69 -1.40
N PRO A 123 -13.47 -10.07 -0.82
CA PRO A 123 -14.73 -9.87 -1.52
C PRO A 123 -14.50 -9.03 -2.78
N GLY A 124 -15.00 -9.46 -3.93
CA GLY A 124 -14.87 -8.69 -5.17
C GLY A 124 -16.00 -7.69 -5.39
N ARG A 125 -15.70 -6.59 -6.09
CA ARG A 125 -16.63 -5.53 -6.49
C ARG A 125 -17.91 -6.00 -7.18
N LEU A 126 -17.85 -7.15 -7.85
CA LEU A 126 -18.94 -7.71 -8.66
C LEU A 126 -19.55 -8.98 -8.02
N GLY A 127 -19.27 -9.23 -6.73
CA GLY A 127 -19.91 -10.28 -5.92
C GLY A 127 -19.22 -11.64 -5.88
N SER A 128 -18.19 -11.87 -6.70
CA SER A 128 -17.32 -13.06 -6.58
C SER A 128 -16.05 -12.70 -5.82
N ASP A 129 -15.53 -13.62 -5.01
CA ASP A 129 -14.24 -13.44 -4.35
C ASP A 129 -13.10 -13.33 -5.39
N ILE A 130 -12.14 -12.47 -5.10
CA ILE A 130 -10.93 -12.30 -5.90
C ILE A 130 -9.77 -12.97 -5.19
N THR A 131 -8.89 -13.59 -5.97
CA THR A 131 -7.65 -14.21 -5.48
C THR A 131 -6.43 -13.40 -5.95
N PRO A 132 -5.38 -13.30 -5.13
CA PRO A 132 -4.15 -12.58 -5.45
C PRO A 132 -3.32 -13.28 -6.52
N GLU A 133 -2.57 -12.51 -7.29
CA GLU A 133 -1.60 -12.97 -8.30
C GLU A 133 -0.27 -13.40 -7.64
N SER A 134 0.10 -12.75 -6.53
CA SER A 134 1.32 -13.04 -5.76
C SER A 134 1.15 -14.14 -4.70
N GLY A 135 -0.09 -14.56 -4.44
CA GLY A 135 -0.42 -15.61 -3.47
C GLY A 135 -1.08 -15.12 -2.17
N ALA A 136 -0.95 -13.84 -1.82
CA ALA A 136 -1.71 -13.18 -0.74
C ALA A 136 -2.01 -11.72 -1.11
N PHE A 137 -3.12 -11.18 -0.60
CA PHE A 137 -3.32 -9.74 -0.52
C PHE A 137 -2.83 -9.22 0.83
N LEU A 138 -2.21 -8.06 0.82
CA LEU A 138 -1.99 -7.22 1.99
C LEU A 138 -3.08 -6.13 2.01
N VAL A 139 -3.96 -6.19 3.00
CA VAL A 139 -5.04 -5.22 3.21
C VAL A 139 -4.63 -4.25 4.31
N LEU A 140 -4.63 -2.96 4.01
CA LEU A 140 -4.24 -1.88 4.90
C LEU A 140 -5.48 -1.09 5.33
N ASP A 141 -5.71 -0.93 6.63
CA ASP A 141 -6.69 0.03 7.16
C ASP A 141 -5.98 1.35 7.44
N VAL A 142 -6.33 2.38 6.66
CA VAL A 142 -5.62 3.65 6.66
C VAL A 142 -6.61 4.79 6.84
N SER A 143 -6.22 5.80 7.63
CA SER A 143 -6.90 7.09 7.65
C SER A 143 -6.01 8.19 7.11
N ALA A 144 -6.61 9.15 6.42
CA ALA A 144 -5.96 10.34 5.93
C ALA A 144 -6.80 11.58 6.23
N GLU A 145 -6.15 12.69 6.56
CA GLU A 145 -6.77 13.98 6.86
C GLU A 145 -5.97 15.10 6.21
N MET A 146 -6.68 16.10 5.70
CA MET A 146 -6.09 17.31 5.15
C MET A 146 -6.66 18.53 5.87
N ASP A 147 -5.78 19.41 6.31
CA ASP A 147 -6.17 20.62 7.03
C ASP A 147 -7.06 21.54 6.17
N ALA A 148 -8.04 22.19 6.78
CA ALA A 148 -8.99 23.07 6.09
C ALA A 148 -8.36 24.42 5.70
N GLU A 149 -7.35 24.86 6.44
CA GLU A 149 -6.67 26.14 6.32
C GLU A 149 -5.38 26.03 5.51
N ILE A 150 -5.27 25.04 4.61
CA ILE A 150 -4.30 25.08 3.51
C ILE A 150 -4.69 26.24 2.57
N GLU A 151 -4.47 27.46 3.04
CA GLU A 151 -4.66 28.71 2.32
C GLU A 151 -3.47 28.90 1.38
N GLY A 152 -3.69 28.75 0.07
CA GLY A 152 -2.73 29.17 -0.95
C GLY A 152 -1.39 28.41 -0.98
N SER A 153 -1.04 27.58 0.01
CA SER A 153 0.24 26.87 0.08
C SER A 153 0.32 25.63 -0.79
N LEU A 154 -0.75 25.28 -1.52
CA LEU A 154 -0.71 24.39 -2.69
C LEU A 154 -0.93 25.15 -4.02
N ALA A 155 -1.07 26.48 -3.99
CA ALA A 155 -1.26 27.30 -5.18
C ALA A 155 -0.08 28.26 -5.46
N ASP A 156 0.65 28.71 -4.43
CA ASP A 156 1.75 29.67 -4.52
C ASP A 156 3.15 29.04 -4.52
N VAL A 157 3.25 27.80 -4.05
CA VAL A 157 4.28 26.90 -4.58
C VAL A 157 3.85 26.56 -6.00
N ALA A 158 4.77 26.22 -6.90
CA ALA A 158 4.41 25.62 -8.17
C ALA A 158 3.86 24.19 -7.95
N THR A 159 2.85 24.03 -7.10
CA THR A 159 2.30 22.81 -6.47
C THR A 159 1.18 22.18 -7.28
N ALA A 160 1.29 22.31 -8.61
CA ALA A 160 0.75 21.27 -9.49
C ALA A 160 1.40 19.89 -9.23
N ASP A 161 2.45 19.81 -8.39
CA ASP A 161 3.34 18.66 -8.30
C ASP A 161 3.32 17.88 -6.96
N ILE A 162 2.58 18.30 -5.91
CA ILE A 162 2.36 17.43 -4.72
C ILE A 162 0.90 16.97 -4.73
N LEU A 163 0.60 16.10 -5.69
CA LEU A 163 -0.53 15.20 -5.53
C LEU A 163 -0.18 14.26 -4.38
N LEU A 164 -1.06 14.16 -3.39
CA LEU A 164 -0.99 13.15 -2.33
C LEU A 164 -2.00 12.05 -2.68
N PRO A 165 -1.73 11.21 -3.70
CA PRO A 165 -2.62 10.10 -4.03
C PRO A 165 -2.72 9.17 -2.84
N LEU A 166 -3.91 8.60 -2.64
CA LEU A 166 -4.19 7.60 -1.60
C LEU A 166 -4.54 6.24 -2.21
N GLY A 167 -4.41 6.12 -3.54
CA GLY A 167 -4.56 4.85 -4.25
C GLY A 167 -3.44 3.88 -3.92
N ALA A 168 -3.65 2.60 -4.25
CA ALA A 168 -2.70 1.52 -4.03
C ALA A 168 -1.31 1.79 -4.65
N ASP A 169 -1.26 2.53 -5.75
CA ASP A 169 -0.02 2.94 -6.43
C ASP A 169 0.87 3.88 -5.60
N ALA A 170 0.32 4.54 -4.59
CA ALA A 170 1.07 5.36 -3.65
C ALA A 170 1.72 4.53 -2.52
N PHE A 171 1.42 3.23 -2.43
CA PHE A 171 1.91 2.34 -1.39
C PHE A 171 2.86 1.29 -1.97
N VAL A 172 4.05 1.19 -1.36
CA VAL A 172 5.12 0.29 -1.78
C VAL A 172 5.37 -0.72 -0.66
N PRO A 173 4.97 -2.00 -0.84
CA PRO A 173 5.38 -3.06 0.08
C PRO A 173 6.85 -3.42 -0.16
N TYR A 174 7.56 -3.75 0.91
CA TYR A 174 8.95 -4.21 0.89
C TYR A 174 9.04 -5.61 1.48
N ASP A 175 9.88 -6.44 0.86
CA ASP A 175 10.17 -7.79 1.33
C ASP A 175 11.07 -7.78 2.59
N PRO A 176 11.30 -8.94 3.26
CA PRO A 176 12.18 -9.02 4.43
C PRO A 176 13.63 -8.59 4.18
N GLU A 177 14.09 -8.60 2.93
CA GLU A 177 15.39 -8.11 2.50
C GLU A 177 15.42 -6.59 2.26
N GLY A 178 14.27 -5.92 2.33
CA GLY A 178 14.11 -4.48 2.13
C GLY A 178 14.07 -4.06 0.65
N ALA A 179 13.78 -4.97 -0.27
CA ALA A 179 13.56 -4.66 -1.67
C ALA A 179 12.08 -4.35 -1.94
N PRO A 180 11.77 -3.34 -2.78
CA PRO A 180 10.38 -3.02 -3.11
C PRO A 180 9.78 -4.15 -3.94
N MET A 181 8.57 -4.56 -3.58
CA MET A 181 7.82 -5.58 -4.30
C MET A 181 7.11 -4.94 -5.49
N ALA A 182 7.39 -5.44 -6.69
CA ALA A 182 6.79 -4.96 -7.92
C ALA A 182 5.34 -5.43 -8.07
N ASP A 183 4.58 -4.71 -8.91
CA ASP A 183 3.23 -5.09 -9.34
C ASP A 183 2.21 -5.31 -8.21
N SER A 184 2.44 -4.72 -7.04
CA SER A 184 1.55 -4.80 -5.87
C SER A 184 0.19 -4.12 -6.10
N ALA A 185 0.11 -3.12 -6.97
CA ALA A 185 -1.15 -2.52 -7.41
C ALA A 185 -1.75 -3.31 -8.59
N SER A 186 -1.97 -4.62 -8.40
CA SER A 186 -2.43 -5.53 -9.46
C SER A 186 -3.90 -5.29 -9.85
N ALA A 187 -4.31 -5.83 -11.01
CA ALA A 187 -5.71 -5.81 -11.42
C ALA A 187 -6.61 -6.60 -10.46
N SER A 188 -6.05 -7.66 -9.85
CA SER A 188 -6.73 -8.46 -8.83
C SER A 188 -6.93 -7.66 -7.54
N ALA A 189 -5.92 -6.96 -7.06
CA ALA A 189 -6.05 -6.07 -5.89
C ALA A 189 -7.05 -4.94 -6.14
N TRP A 190 -7.04 -4.33 -7.34
CA TRP A 190 -8.02 -3.30 -7.71
C TRP A 190 -9.47 -3.82 -7.71
N SER A 191 -9.67 -5.11 -7.93
CA SER A 191 -11.00 -5.74 -8.00
C SER A 191 -11.60 -6.04 -6.61
N CYS A 192 -10.82 -5.87 -5.53
CA CYS A 192 -11.25 -6.09 -4.15
C CYS A 192 -12.11 -4.94 -3.61
N TYR A 193 -13.09 -5.31 -2.77
CA TYR A 193 -14.02 -4.47 -2.00
C TYR A 193 -14.84 -3.46 -2.82
N GLU A 194 -15.97 -2.99 -2.29
CA GLU A 194 -16.72 -1.92 -2.95
C GLU A 194 -16.03 -0.57 -2.77
N ASP A 195 -16.31 0.40 -3.64
CA ASP A 195 -15.67 1.73 -3.58
C ASP A 195 -15.92 2.46 -2.24
N SER A 196 -16.99 2.12 -1.51
CA SER A 196 -17.29 2.70 -0.19
C SER A 196 -16.39 2.18 0.93
N ASP A 197 -15.75 1.03 0.75
CA ASP A 197 -14.84 0.45 1.74
C ASP A 197 -13.40 0.93 1.53
N LEU A 198 -13.08 1.36 0.31
CA LEU A 198 -11.73 1.77 -0.09
C LEU A 198 -11.47 3.24 0.24
N LEU A 199 -10.21 3.58 0.44
CA LEU A 199 -9.80 4.98 0.46
C LEU A 199 -10.09 5.65 -0.89
N PRO A 200 -10.67 6.87 -0.90
CA PRO A 200 -10.77 7.63 -2.12
C PRO A 200 -9.37 7.94 -2.66
N PRO A 201 -9.17 8.08 -3.97
CA PRO A 201 -7.86 8.33 -4.55
C PRO A 201 -7.23 9.65 -4.11
N PHE A 202 -8.05 10.63 -3.68
CA PHE A 202 -7.62 11.94 -3.18
C PHE A 202 -8.60 12.44 -2.12
N ILE A 203 -8.09 13.28 -1.21
CA ILE A 203 -8.90 14.08 -0.28
C ILE A 203 -8.59 15.56 -0.49
N GLY A 204 -9.60 16.41 -0.31
CA GLY A 204 -9.48 17.87 -0.38
C GLY A 204 -9.27 18.54 0.99
N PRO A 205 -9.03 19.86 1.01
CA PRO A 205 -8.88 20.61 2.25
C PRO A 205 -10.11 20.46 3.16
N GLY A 206 -9.86 20.15 4.44
CA GLY A 206 -10.89 19.93 5.46
C GLY A 206 -11.58 18.57 5.38
N GLU A 207 -11.14 17.69 4.48
CA GLU A 207 -11.65 16.34 4.38
C GLU A 207 -10.81 15.36 5.22
N SER A 208 -11.50 14.38 5.78
CA SER A 208 -10.91 13.26 6.50
C SER A 208 -11.63 11.99 6.07
N TYR A 209 -10.86 10.94 5.79
CA TYR A 209 -11.36 9.64 5.37
C TYR A 209 -10.61 8.52 6.06
N ARG A 210 -11.31 7.40 6.28
CA ARG A 210 -10.72 6.12 6.67
C ARG A 210 -11.29 5.04 5.75
N GLY A 211 -10.42 4.17 5.28
CA GLY A 211 -10.80 3.10 4.35
C GLY A 211 -9.65 2.16 4.11
N LEU A 212 -9.89 1.22 3.21
CA LEU A 212 -8.95 0.17 2.88
C LEU A 212 -8.07 0.53 1.68
N VAL A 213 -6.83 0.07 1.71
CA VAL A 213 -5.96 -0.07 0.54
C VAL A 213 -5.60 -1.53 0.40
N VAL A 214 -5.68 -2.08 -0.81
CA VAL A 214 -5.35 -3.48 -1.07
C VAL A 214 -4.15 -3.56 -1.99
N LEU A 215 -3.16 -4.37 -1.59
CA LEU A 215 -1.94 -4.64 -2.34
C LEU A 215 -1.84 -6.15 -2.58
N ASP A 216 -1.40 -6.54 -3.76
CA ASP A 216 -1.07 -7.92 -4.13
C ASP A 216 0.38 -8.20 -3.71
N ALA A 217 0.56 -8.58 -2.45
CA ALA A 217 1.87 -8.73 -1.85
C ALA A 217 1.87 -9.86 -0.82
N LEU A 218 2.61 -10.91 -1.13
CA LEU A 218 2.90 -12.01 -0.21
C LEU A 218 4.16 -11.73 0.62
N ASP A 219 4.10 -12.02 1.92
CA ASP A 219 5.23 -11.96 2.85
C ASP A 219 5.92 -10.58 2.97
N ALA A 220 5.17 -9.49 2.76
CA ALA A 220 5.69 -8.13 2.96
C ALA A 220 6.10 -7.90 4.44
N ALA A 221 7.30 -7.36 4.65
CA ALA A 221 7.84 -7.05 5.97
C ALA A 221 7.58 -5.60 6.39
N SER A 222 7.44 -4.69 5.43
CA SER A 222 7.04 -3.30 5.66
C SER A 222 6.22 -2.77 4.49
N VAL A 223 5.54 -1.64 4.70
CA VAL A 223 4.87 -0.89 3.65
C VAL A 223 5.17 0.59 3.80
N ALA A 224 5.49 1.25 2.69
CA ALA A 224 5.72 2.69 2.66
C ALA A 224 4.63 3.42 1.87
N TYR A 225 4.24 4.59 2.36
CA TYR A 225 3.47 5.57 1.61
C TYR A 225 4.42 6.57 0.95
N GLN A 226 4.45 6.60 -0.38
CA GLN A 226 5.40 7.35 -1.21
C GLN A 226 4.66 8.14 -2.32
N PRO A 227 3.89 9.20 -1.96
CA PRO A 227 3.01 9.91 -2.90
C PRO A 227 3.71 10.56 -4.09
N GLY A 228 5.03 10.82 -4.00
CA GLY A 228 5.84 11.36 -5.09
C GLY A 228 6.79 10.36 -5.75
N GLY A 229 6.69 9.05 -5.43
CA GLY A 229 7.65 8.03 -5.89
C GLY A 229 9.07 8.23 -5.33
N ALA A 230 9.19 8.91 -4.19
CA ALA A 230 10.44 9.20 -3.48
C ALA A 230 10.29 8.85 -1.98
N GLU A 231 11.27 9.24 -1.16
CA GLU A 231 11.25 9.04 0.31
C GLU A 231 9.92 9.51 0.92
N GLY A 232 9.31 8.64 1.73
CA GLY A 232 8.03 8.89 2.38
C GLY A 232 8.01 8.38 3.82
N TRP A 233 6.94 7.69 4.21
CA TRP A 233 6.80 7.10 5.54
C TRP A 233 6.60 5.60 5.43
N GLU A 234 7.25 4.84 6.30
CA GLU A 234 7.24 3.37 6.25
C GLU A 234 6.87 2.77 7.59
N TRP A 235 5.97 1.79 7.56
CA TRP A 235 5.50 1.05 8.72
C TRP A 235 5.97 -0.40 8.63
N SER A 236 6.61 -0.89 9.69
CA SER A 236 6.91 -2.32 9.83
C SER A 236 5.63 -3.12 10.08
N LEU A 237 5.49 -4.25 9.39
CA LEU A 237 4.34 -5.14 9.51
C LEU A 237 4.60 -6.23 10.54
N PRO A 238 3.56 -6.70 11.27
CA PRO A 238 3.68 -7.89 12.09
C PRO A 238 3.83 -9.12 11.17
N GLY A 239 4.86 -9.95 11.44
CA GLY A 239 5.09 -11.21 10.75
C GLY A 239 4.32 -12.39 11.33
#